data_AF-K0NIN6-F1
#
_entry.id   AF-K0NIN6-F1
#
_cell.length_a   1.000
_cell.length_b   1.000
_cell.length_c   1.000
_cell.angle_alpha   90.00
_cell.angle_beta   90.00
_cell.angle_gamma   90.00
#
_symmetry.space_group_name_H-M   'P 1'
#
loop_
_entity.id
_entity.type
_entity.pdbx_description
1 polymer ?
#
loop_
_entity_poly.entity_id
_entity_poly.type
_entity_poly.pdbx_seq_one_letter_code
_entity_poly.pdbx_strand_id
1 'polypeptide(L)'
;MKSIQVEFEKASKKITFKKNAKVEDWFTVCKKFNDDVSRICDVTDKKDYTGLFECCDDKNKKFFYLVKEDKKLYRMKHRYFFDNLGLK
;
A
#
# COMPACT_ATOMS: atom_id res chain seq x y z
N MET A 1 0.00 8.57 7.93
CA MET A 1 -0.28 8.39 6.48
C MET A 1 -1.65 7.75 6.37
N LYS A 2 -2.48 8.03 5.35
CA LYS A 2 -3.84 7.46 5.31
C LYS A 2 -3.81 6.07 4.64
N SER A 3 -4.54 5.11 5.21
CA SER A 3 -4.72 3.78 4.63
C SER A 3 -6.19 3.36 4.67
N ILE A 4 -6.57 2.46 3.77
CA ILE A 4 -7.91 1.86 3.76
C ILE A 4 -7.83 0.37 3.42
N GLN A 5 -8.57 -0.45 4.15
CA GLN A 5 -8.61 -1.88 3.89
C GLN A 5 -9.34 -2.18 2.58
N VAL A 6 -8.77 -3.07 1.78
CA VAL A 6 -9.32 -3.53 0.52
C VAL A 6 -9.29 -5.06 0.42
N GLU A 7 -10.02 -5.57 -0.56
CA GLU A 7 -9.86 -6.93 -1.05
C GLU A 7 -9.03 -6.89 -2.32
N PHE A 8 -8.09 -7.81 -2.41
CA PHE A 8 -7.21 -7.94 -3.56
C PHE A 8 -7.27 -9.35 -4.13
N GLU A 9 -7.67 -9.46 -5.38
CA GLU A 9 -7.66 -10.71 -6.13
C GLU A 9 -6.38 -10.81 -6.95
N LYS A 10 -5.47 -11.72 -6.59
CA LYS A 10 -4.14 -11.82 -7.22
C LYS A 10 -4.20 -12.18 -8.70
N ALA A 11 -5.15 -13.03 -9.12
CA ALA A 11 -5.26 -13.50 -10.49
C ALA A 11 -5.65 -12.39 -11.48
N SER A 12 -6.60 -11.54 -11.08
CA SER A 12 -7.12 -10.44 -11.90
C SER A 12 -6.47 -9.08 -11.59
N LYS A 13 -5.62 -9.02 -10.55
CA LYS A 13 -5.11 -7.79 -9.93
C LYS A 13 -6.21 -6.81 -9.54
N LYS A 14 -7.43 -7.31 -9.29
CA LYS A 14 -8.59 -6.48 -8.98
C LYS A 14 -8.56 -6.03 -7.53
N ILE A 15 -8.69 -4.71 -7.31
CA ILE A 15 -8.73 -4.09 -5.99
C ILE A 15 -10.15 -3.60 -5.70
N THR A 16 -10.83 -4.21 -4.73
CA THR A 16 -12.20 -3.88 -4.35
C THR A 16 -12.21 -3.23 -2.96
N PHE A 17 -12.88 -2.10 -2.82
CA PHE A 17 -13.09 -1.49 -1.51
C PHE A 17 -14.15 -2.29 -0.75
N LYS A 18 -13.88 -2.63 0.52
CA LYS A 18 -14.94 -3.20 1.36
C LYS A 18 -16.01 -2.14 1.61
N LYS A 19 -17.29 -2.53 1.58
CA LYS A 19 -18.46 -1.62 1.74
C LYS A 19 -18.41 -0.75 2.99
N ASN A 20 -17.72 -1.19 4.04
CA ASN A 20 -17.57 -0.48 5.32
C ASN A 20 -16.09 -0.21 5.68
N ALA A 21 -15.22 -0.15 4.68
CA ALA A 21 -13.81 0.14 4.92
C ALA A 21 -13.66 1.56 5.48
N LYS A 22 -12.98 1.68 6.63
CA LYS A 22 -12.67 2.96 7.24
C LYS A 22 -11.26 3.39 6.83
N VAL A 23 -11.09 4.71 6.73
CA VAL A 23 -9.74 5.27 6.61
C VAL A 23 -9.09 5.19 7.98
N GLU A 24 -7.92 4.57 8.02
CA GLU A 24 -7.11 4.36 9.20
C GLU A 24 -5.76 5.06 9.03
N ASP A 25 -5.06 5.32 10.13
CA ASP A 25 -3.67 5.76 10.06
C ASP A 25 -2.77 4.55 9.82
N TRP A 26 -1.97 4.62 8.76
CA TRP A 26 -1.09 3.55 8.32
C TRP A 26 -0.08 3.11 9.39
N PHE A 27 0.46 4.03 10.20
CA PHE A 27 1.41 3.65 11.24
C PHE A 27 0.73 2.79 12.32
N THR A 28 -0.54 3.07 12.61
CA THR A 28 -1.34 2.25 13.51
C THR A 28 -1.61 0.87 12.91
N VAL A 29 -1.88 0.80 11.60
CA VAL A 29 -2.05 -0.47 10.88
C VAL A 29 -0.76 -1.29 10.91
N CYS A 30 0.41 -0.71 10.61
CA CYS A 30 1.69 -1.44 10.67
C CYS A 30 1.92 -2.05 12.06
N LYS A 31 1.75 -1.26 13.13
CA LYS A 31 1.91 -1.74 14.50
C LYS A 31 0.95 -2.89 14.84
N LYS A 32 -0.28 -2.86 14.34
CA LYS A 32 -1.27 -3.93 14.53
C LYS A 32 -0.82 -5.26 13.92
N PHE A 33 -0.02 -5.21 12.87
CA PHE A 33 0.54 -6.37 12.19
C PHE A 33 2.02 -6.60 12.54
N ASN A 34 2.49 -6.11 13.69
CA ASN A 34 3.88 -6.27 14.14
C ASN A 34 4.91 -5.77 13.11
N ASP A 35 4.55 -4.74 12.35
CA ASP A 35 5.31 -4.20 11.21
C ASP A 35 5.60 -5.21 10.09
N ASP A 36 4.94 -6.39 10.09
CA ASP A 36 4.96 -7.37 9.00
C ASP A 36 4.04 -6.93 7.86
N VAL A 37 4.55 -5.95 7.11
CA VAL A 37 3.87 -5.33 5.97
C VAL A 37 4.77 -5.29 4.74
N SER A 38 4.22 -5.62 3.57
CA SER A 38 4.94 -5.70 2.30
C SER A 38 4.21 -4.96 1.18
N ARG A 39 4.92 -4.17 0.38
CA ARG A 39 4.32 -3.52 -0.80
C ARG A 39 4.13 -4.55 -1.91
N ILE A 40 2.92 -4.64 -2.46
CA ILE A 40 2.60 -5.52 -3.59
C ILE A 40 2.83 -4.80 -4.92
N CYS A 41 2.22 -3.62 -5.09
CA CYS A 41 2.31 -2.86 -6.33
C CYS A 41 1.99 -1.39 -6.12
N ASP A 42 2.38 -0.58 -7.10
CA ASP A 42 1.96 0.81 -7.21
C ASP A 42 0.53 0.89 -7.72
N VAL A 43 -0.19 1.90 -7.24
CA VAL A 43 -1.58 2.16 -7.60
C VAL A 43 -1.62 3.54 -8.22
N THR A 44 -1.94 3.60 -9.51
CA THR A 44 -1.97 4.84 -10.30
C THR A 44 -3.38 5.23 -10.72
N ASP A 45 -4.30 4.27 -10.69
CA ASP A 45 -5.71 4.39 -11.09
C ASP A 45 -6.61 4.95 -9.97
N LYS A 46 -6.18 4.88 -8.71
CA LYS A 46 -6.96 5.36 -7.56
C LYS A 46 -6.38 6.68 -7.04
N LYS A 47 -6.97 7.80 -7.48
CA LYS A 47 -6.51 9.20 -7.27
C LYS A 47 -5.92 9.55 -5.89
N ASP A 48 -6.37 8.90 -4.83
CA ASP A 48 -5.94 9.18 -3.46
C ASP A 48 -4.91 8.21 -2.88
N TYR A 49 -4.63 7.06 -3.51
CA TYR A 49 -3.76 6.02 -2.96
C TYR A 49 -2.64 5.70 -3.95
N THR A 50 -1.44 5.49 -3.44
CA THR A 50 -0.22 5.34 -4.26
C THR A 50 0.33 3.93 -4.28
N GLY A 51 -0.02 3.11 -3.30
CA GLY A 51 0.48 1.75 -3.20
C GLY A 51 -0.50 0.80 -2.52
N LEU A 52 -0.43 -0.47 -2.92
CA LEU A 52 -1.11 -1.59 -2.29
C LEU A 52 -0.10 -2.35 -1.42
N PHE A 53 -0.49 -2.64 -0.18
CA PHE A 53 0.32 -3.36 0.80
C PHE A 53 -0.41 -4.62 1.27
N GLU A 54 0.33 -5.71 1.43
CA GLU A 54 -0.05 -6.92 2.17
C GLU A 54 0.39 -6.76 3.62
N CYS A 55 -0.48 -7.11 4.56
CA CYS A 55 -0.17 -7.20 5.98
C CYS A 55 -0.53 -8.59 6.47
N CYS A 56 0.34 -9.22 7.25
CA CYS A 56 0.11 -10.55 7.80
C CYS A 56 -0.20 -10.45 9.30
N ASP A 57 -1.28 -11.11 9.75
CA ASP A 57 -1.50 -11.29 11.19
C ASP A 57 -0.72 -12.51 11.72
N ASP A 58 -0.69 -12.67 13.04
CA ASP A 58 -0.04 -13.79 13.73
C ASP A 58 -0.63 -15.17 13.35
N LYS A 59 -1.77 -15.20 12.65
CA LYS A 59 -2.41 -16.42 12.13
C LYS A 59 -2.12 -16.63 10.65
N ASN A 60 -1.12 -15.94 10.09
CA ASN A 60 -0.77 -15.95 8.67
C ASN A 60 -1.93 -15.54 7.73
N LYS A 61 -2.93 -14.81 8.24
CA LYS A 61 -3.98 -14.25 7.40
C LYS A 61 -3.49 -12.97 6.76
N LYS A 62 -3.62 -12.94 5.44
CA LYS A 62 -3.26 -11.79 4.61
C LYS A 62 -4.40 -10.78 4.58
N PHE A 63 -4.05 -9.54 4.86
CA PHE A 63 -4.91 -8.38 4.71
C PHE A 63 -4.30 -7.42 3.71
N PHE A 64 -5.13 -6.71 2.97
CA PHE A 64 -4.68 -5.79 1.94
C PHE A 64 -5.11 -4.37 2.28
N TYR A 65 -4.18 -3.42 2.14
CA TYR A 65 -4.43 -2.01 2.39
C TYR A 65 -3.94 -1.16 1.23
N LEU A 66 -4.79 -0.23 0.79
CA LEU A 66 -4.34 0.88 -0.03
C LEU A 66 -3.78 1.97 0.88
N VAL A 67 -2.60 2.47 0.55
CA VAL A 67 -1.90 3.49 1.33
C VAL A 67 -1.68 4.72 0.48
N LYS A 68 -2.04 5.88 1.03
CA LYS A 68 -1.69 7.20 0.50
C LYS A 68 -0.34 7.55 1.09
N GLU A 69 0.72 7.16 0.40
CA GLU A 69 2.05 7.66 0.72
C GLU A 69 2.07 9.15 0.34
N ASP A 70 2.56 9.99 1.25
CA ASP A 70 2.64 11.42 0.97
C ASP A 70 3.57 11.65 -0.24
N LYS A 71 3.17 12.56 -1.13
CA LYS A 71 3.85 12.85 -2.41
C LYS A 71 5.34 13.19 -2.22
N LYS A 72 5.72 13.67 -1.04
CA LYS A 72 7.11 13.95 -0.66
C LYS A 72 7.97 12.67 -0.63
N LEU A 73 7.45 11.55 -0.17
CA LEU A 73 8.21 10.28 -0.10
C LEU A 73 8.16 9.50 -1.42
N TYR A 74 7.01 9.50 -2.11
CA TYR A 74 6.83 8.83 -3.40
C TYR A 74 7.74 9.43 -4.48
N ARG A 75 7.81 10.77 -4.58
CA ARG A 75 8.71 11.46 -5.52
C ARG A 75 10.19 11.22 -5.19
N MET A 76 10.52 11.09 -3.92
CA MET A 76 11.88 10.80 -3.48
C MET A 76 12.30 9.38 -3.90
N LYS A 77 11.46 8.36 -3.65
CA LYS A 77 11.72 6.97 -4.08
C LYS A 77 11.79 6.82 -5.61
N HIS A 78 10.88 7.47 -6.35
CA HIS A 78 10.92 7.44 -7.82
C HIS A 78 12.14 8.15 -8.40
N ARG A 79 12.56 9.30 -7.84
CA ARG A 79 13.78 10.00 -8.27
C ARG A 79 15.01 9.11 -8.09
N TYR A 80 15.18 8.50 -6.91
CA TYR A 80 16.30 7.59 -6.65
C TYR A 80 16.25 6.31 -7.51
N PHE A 81 15.06 5.82 -7.86
CA PHE A 81 14.92 4.69 -8.78
C PHE A 81 15.42 5.02 -10.19
N PHE A 82 15.08 6.19 -10.74
CA PHE A 82 15.60 6.62 -12.05
C PHE A 82 17.09 6.98 -12.01
N ASP A 83 17.55 7.62 -10.94
CA ASP A 83 18.96 7.95 -10.75
C ASP A 83 19.83 6.66 -10.66
N ASN A 84 19.32 5.60 -10.02
CA ASN A 84 20.00 4.31 -9.94
C ASN A 84 19.97 3.49 -11.26
N LEU A 85 19.13 3.87 -12.23
CA LEU A 85 19.11 3.26 -13.56
C LEU A 85 20.06 3.95 -14.55
N GLY A 86 20.79 4.99 -14.13
CA GLY A 86 21.81 5.65 -14.95
C GLY A 86 21.25 6.37 -16.20
N LEU A 87 19.93 6.58 -16.29
CA LEU A 87 19.30 7.29 -17.38
C LEU A 87 19.49 8.80 -17.16
N LYS A 88 20.63 9.32 -17.62
CA LYS A 88 20.94 10.74 -17.68
C LYS A 88 20.89 11.23 -19.12
#